data_AF-B1LS07-F1
#
_entry.id   AF-B1LS07-F1
#
_cell.length_a   1.000
_cell.length_b   1.000
_cell.length_c   1.000
_cell.angle_alpha   90.00
_cell.angle_beta   90.00
_cell.angle_gamma   90.00
#
_symmetry.space_group_name_H-M   'P 1'
#
loop_
_entity.id
_entity.type
_entity.pdbx_description
1 polymer ?
#
loop_
_entity_poly.entity_id
_entity_poly.type
_entity_poly.pdbx_seq_one_letter_code
_entity_poly.pdbx_strand_id
1 'polypeptide(L)'
;MDNQRNARRVSVNLNGRISVAGHPAIPCVVHDMSRWGVRLRLVGTDRVPSAFTLTIDATDKVIGCETVWKNADEIGALTDLME
;
A
#
# COMPACT_ATOMS: atom_id res chain seq x y z
N MET A 1 -5.63 25.96 8.19
CA MET A 1 -6.27 24.63 7.97
C MET A 1 -5.70 24.11 6.66
N ASP A 2 -4.49 23.58 6.76
CA ASP A 2 -3.59 23.47 5.63
C ASP A 2 -3.74 22.06 5.06
N ASN A 3 -4.53 21.97 3.99
CA ASN A 3 -4.84 20.74 3.28
C ASN A 3 -3.62 20.28 2.46
N GLN A 4 -2.59 19.80 3.16
CA GLN A 4 -1.33 19.37 2.57
C GLN A 4 -1.44 17.89 2.12
N ARG A 5 -2.29 17.62 1.12
CA ARG A 5 -2.36 16.32 0.43
C ARG A 5 -2.55 16.47 -1.08
N ASN A 6 -1.85 17.43 -1.71
CA ASN A 6 -1.81 17.59 -3.17
C ASN A 6 -0.58 16.90 -3.78
N ALA A 7 -0.33 15.65 -3.41
CA ALA A 7 0.55 14.80 -4.20
C ALA A 7 -0.31 14.18 -5.31
N ARG A 8 0.02 14.44 -6.58
CA ARG A 8 -0.68 13.85 -7.73
C ARG A 8 -0.73 12.33 -7.56
N ARG A 9 -1.93 11.80 -7.32
CA ARG A 9 -2.19 10.35 -7.26
C ARG A 9 -2.41 9.85 -8.68
N VAL A 10 -1.63 8.86 -9.08
CA VAL A 10 -1.80 8.16 -10.35
C VAL A 10 -2.53 6.87 -10.05
N SER A 11 -3.72 6.71 -10.63
CA SER A 11 -4.44 5.45 -10.61
C SER A 11 -3.69 4.45 -11.47
N VAL A 12 -3.21 3.36 -10.85
CA VAL A 12 -2.37 2.37 -11.53
C VAL A 12 -3.04 1.00 -11.62
N ASN A 13 -3.97 0.67 -10.69
CA ASN A 13 -4.70 -0.60 -10.64
C ASN A 13 -3.80 -1.84 -10.88
N LEU A 14 -2.64 -1.87 -10.23
CA LEU A 14 -1.66 -2.94 -10.39
C LEU A 14 -1.90 -4.05 -9.37
N ASN A 15 -1.66 -5.29 -9.77
CA ASN A 15 -1.59 -6.39 -8.82
C ASN A 15 -0.34 -6.25 -7.94
N GLY A 16 -0.51 -6.55 -6.67
CA GLY A 16 0.59 -6.62 -5.73
C GLY A 16 0.35 -7.63 -4.62
N ARG A 17 1.37 -7.83 -3.81
CA ARG A 17 1.37 -8.77 -2.70
C ARG A 17 1.89 -8.07 -1.45
N ILE A 18 1.16 -8.21 -0.36
CA ILE A 18 1.58 -7.73 0.94
C ILE A 18 2.29 -8.87 1.67
N SER A 19 3.56 -8.69 1.93
CA SER A 19 4.37 -9.61 2.71
C SER A 19 4.40 -9.13 4.17
N VAL A 20 3.99 -10.04 5.06
CA VAL A 20 3.97 -9.84 6.51
C VAL A 20 4.83 -10.93 7.14
N ALA A 21 5.72 -10.56 8.06
CA ALA A 21 6.57 -11.52 8.74
C ALA A 21 5.73 -12.59 9.45
N GLY A 22 5.99 -13.87 9.15
CA GLY A 22 5.27 -14.99 9.74
C GLY A 22 3.90 -15.30 9.12
N HIS A 23 3.48 -14.61 8.06
CA HIS A 23 2.23 -14.87 7.35
C HIS A 23 2.45 -15.06 5.84
N PRO A 24 1.60 -15.87 5.18
CA PRO A 24 1.63 -15.96 3.72
C PRO A 24 1.31 -14.60 3.09
N ALA A 25 1.91 -14.37 1.91
CA ALA A 25 1.69 -13.13 1.16
C ALA A 25 0.19 -12.93 0.86
N ILE A 26 -0.31 -11.74 1.16
CA ILE A 26 -1.73 -11.39 1.00
C ILE A 26 -1.88 -10.70 -0.38
N PRO A 27 -2.69 -11.23 -1.30
CA PRO A 27 -2.92 -10.59 -2.59
C PRO A 27 -3.67 -9.27 -2.40
N CYS A 28 -3.22 -8.23 -3.11
CA CYS A 28 -3.83 -6.91 -3.08
C CYS A 28 -3.81 -6.25 -4.47
N VAL A 29 -4.55 -5.17 -4.60
CA VAL A 29 -4.56 -4.30 -5.78
C VAL A 29 -4.09 -2.91 -5.36
N VAL A 30 -3.03 -2.42 -5.99
CA VAL A 30 -2.56 -1.05 -5.88
C VAL A 30 -3.50 -0.16 -6.68
N HIS A 31 -4.46 0.47 -6.00
CA HIS A 31 -5.49 1.29 -6.62
C HIS A 31 -4.90 2.59 -7.15
N ASP A 32 -4.25 3.36 -6.27
CA ASP A 32 -3.53 4.58 -6.62
C ASP A 32 -2.23 4.71 -5.83
N MET A 33 -1.24 5.33 -6.47
CA MET A 33 0.05 5.63 -5.88
C MET A 33 0.37 7.11 -6.05
N SER A 34 1.08 7.64 -5.07
CA SER A 34 1.62 8.99 -5.06
C SER A 34 3.11 8.92 -4.68
N ARG A 35 3.80 10.05 -4.72
CA ARG A 35 5.20 10.14 -4.31
C ARG A 35 5.47 9.65 -2.87
N TRP A 36 4.47 9.72 -1.99
CA TRP A 36 4.70 9.48 -0.56
C TRP A 36 3.79 8.41 0.03
N GLY A 37 2.91 7.83 -0.77
CA GLY A 37 1.90 6.93 -0.25
C GLY A 37 1.16 6.19 -1.34
N VAL A 38 0.51 5.13 -0.89
CA VAL A 38 -0.18 4.16 -1.73
C VAL A 38 -1.55 3.85 -1.12
N ARG A 39 -2.53 3.59 -1.99
CA ARG A 39 -3.82 3.03 -1.61
C ARG A 39 -3.93 1.62 -2.15
N LEU A 40 -4.17 0.68 -1.25
CA LEU A 40 -4.31 -0.74 -1.52
C LEU A 40 -5.75 -1.16 -1.30
N ARG A 41 -6.22 -2.08 -2.15
CA ARG A 41 -7.48 -2.81 -2.01
C ARG A 41 -7.18 -4.28 -1.77
N LEU A 42 -7.77 -4.85 -0.74
CA LEU A 42 -7.64 -6.27 -0.44
C LEU A 42 -8.83 -6.76 0.39
N VAL A 43 -9.06 -8.07 0.38
CA VAL A 43 -10.09 -8.68 1.22
C VAL A 43 -9.51 -8.94 2.62
N GLY A 44 -10.08 -8.30 3.64
CA GLY A 44 -9.71 -8.54 5.04
C GLY A 44 -8.44 -7.81 5.45
N THR A 45 -8.50 -6.48 5.54
CA THR A 45 -7.40 -5.60 5.97
C THR A 45 -6.95 -5.79 7.43
N ASP A 46 -7.73 -6.51 8.23
CA ASP A 46 -7.39 -6.85 9.61
C ASP A 46 -6.07 -7.63 9.71
N ARG A 47 -5.81 -8.48 8.71
CA ARG A 47 -4.60 -9.32 8.62
C ARG A 47 -3.33 -8.55 8.30
N VAL A 48 -3.45 -7.27 7.93
CA VAL A 48 -2.31 -6.41 7.59
C VAL A 48 -1.90 -5.61 8.82
N PRO A 49 -0.65 -5.77 9.29
CA PRO A 49 -0.11 -4.99 10.41
C PRO A 49 0.11 -3.53 10.00
N SER A 50 0.45 -2.70 10.98
CA SER A 50 0.80 -1.30 10.75
C SER A 50 1.99 -1.15 9.80
N ALA A 51 3.05 -1.94 9.95
CA ALA A 51 4.20 -1.95 9.05
C ALA A 51 4.24 -3.25 8.22
N PHE A 52 4.30 -3.13 6.90
CA PHE A 52 4.30 -4.27 5.99
C PHE A 52 5.14 -3.96 4.74
N THR A 53 5.44 -5.00 3.97
CA THR A 53 6.14 -4.84 2.69
C THR A 53 5.17 -5.08 1.53
N LEU A 54 5.14 -4.16 0.57
CA LEU A 54 4.36 -4.28 -0.65
C LEU A 54 5.29 -4.67 -1.82
N THR A 55 4.96 -5.75 -2.51
CA THR A 55 5.58 -6.11 -3.78
C THR A 55 4.60 -5.83 -4.92
N ILE A 56 5.04 -5.09 -5.94
CA ILE A 56 4.22 -4.79 -7.13
C ILE A 56 4.59 -5.77 -8.24
N ASP A 57 3.71 -6.73 -8.57
CA ASP A 57 3.99 -7.82 -9.54
C ASP A 57 4.43 -7.28 -10.91
N ALA A 58 3.89 -6.14 -11.35
CA ALA A 58 4.22 -5.56 -12.66
C ALA A 58 5.69 -5.11 -12.81
N THR A 59 6.38 -4.84 -11.69
CA THR A 59 7.75 -4.31 -11.69
C THR A 59 8.70 -5.11 -10.79
N ASP A 60 8.18 -6.12 -10.11
CA ASP A 60 8.82 -6.81 -8.98
C ASP A 60 9.36 -5.86 -7.89
N LYS A 61 8.84 -4.62 -7.85
CA LYS A 61 9.32 -3.59 -6.94
C LYS A 61 8.82 -3.88 -5.54
N VAL A 62 9.74 -3.92 -4.59
CA VAL A 62 9.47 -4.11 -3.16
C VAL A 62 9.53 -2.75 -2.46
N ILE A 63 8.51 -2.43 -1.66
CA ILE A 63 8.31 -1.12 -1.02
C ILE A 63 7.93 -1.33 0.45
N GLY A 64 8.66 -0.68 1.35
CA GLY A 64 8.26 -0.59 2.76
C GLY A 64 7.04 0.31 2.91
N CYS A 65 6.02 -0.16 3.62
CA CYS A 65 4.76 0.55 3.77
C CYS A 65 4.33 0.63 5.24
N GLU A 66 3.85 1.80 5.64
CA GLU A 66 3.27 2.03 6.95
C GLU A 66 1.80 2.48 6.82
N THR A 67 0.88 1.69 7.39
CA THR A 67 -0.55 1.95 7.41
C THR A 67 -0.86 3.26 8.14
N VAL A 68 -1.48 4.20 7.43
CA VAL A 68 -2.02 5.44 8.01
C VAL A 68 -3.49 5.27 8.39
N TRP A 69 -4.24 4.59 7.55
CA TRP A 69 -5.65 4.30 7.79
C TRP A 69 -6.02 3.00 7.07
N LYS A 70 -6.99 2.27 7.63
CA LYS A 70 -7.57 1.09 6.99
C LYS A 70 -9.06 1.01 7.27
N ASN A 71 -9.81 0.55 6.29
CA ASN A 71 -11.22 0.17 6.36
C ASN A 71 -11.34 -1.33 6.00
N ALA A 72 -12.56 -1.87 5.91
CA ALA A 72 -12.77 -3.32 5.69
C ALA A 72 -12.06 -3.90 4.45
N ASP A 73 -11.93 -3.11 3.39
CA ASP A 73 -11.46 -3.54 2.07
C ASP A 73 -10.33 -2.65 1.49
N GLU A 74 -9.93 -1.61 2.21
CA GLU A 74 -8.96 -0.62 1.74
C GLU A 74 -7.95 -0.24 2.82
N ILE A 75 -6.69 -0.05 2.40
CA ILE A 75 -5.60 0.44 3.23
C ILE A 75 -4.95 1.64 2.55
N GLY A 76 -4.81 2.74 3.26
CA GLY A 76 -3.91 3.82 2.89
C GLY A 76 -2.62 3.71 3.68
N ALA A 77 -1.49 3.62 2.99
CA ALA A 77 -0.17 3.53 3.61
C ALA A 77 0.78 4.60 3.07
N LEU A 78 1.71 5.06 3.92
CA LEU A 78 2.89 5.80 3.47
C LEU A 78 3.87 4.81 2.88
N THR A 79 4.45 5.18 1.75
CA THR A 79 5.56 4.42 1.17
C THR A 79 6.83 5.06 1.66
N ASP A 80 7.63 4.31 2.42
CA ASP A 80 9.02 4.70 2.67
C ASP A 80 9.74 4.50 1.34
N LEU A 81 9.78 5.58 0.57
CA LEU A 81 10.44 5.62 -0.72
C LEU A 81 11.93 5.75 -0.42
N MET A 82 12.55 4.64 -0.04
CA MET A 82 13.99 4.55 0.17
C MET A 82 14.68 4.78 -1.18
N GLU A 83 15.14 6.03 -1.30
CA GLU A 83 16.22 6.61 -2.11
C GLU A 83 16.24 6.40 -3.63
#